data_AF-A0AAV5EPQ8-F1
#
_entry.id   AF-A0AAV5EPQ8-F1
#
_cell.length_a   1.000
_cell.length_b   1.000
_cell.length_c   1.000
_cell.angle_alpha   90.00
_cell.angle_beta   90.00
_cell.angle_gamma   90.00
#
_symmetry.space_group_name_H-M   'P 1'
#
loop_
_entity.id
_entity.type
_entity.pdbx_description
1 polymer ?
#
loop_
_entity_poly.entity_id
_entity_poly.type
_entity_poly.pdbx_seq_one_letter_code
_entity_poly.pdbx_strand_id
1 'polypeptide(L)'
;MEAERRPKNCSGGELRSKKRTYAQFHLDLGQSDFVLHTCSVCGMMYARGNEDDEKVHKAYHKNYFEGVPFKLLANEVMQGWRNETVIAKSASGDRVILVTDENSHMRNSKVQEVIKVMEKELGFGEGQLLHKLCKAYLYISCQRIVGCLVTEPIKMAHKVIPCSAFPN
;
A
#
# COMPACT_ATOMS: atom_id res chain seq x y z
N MET A 1 60.83 -48.40 -47.35
CA MET A 1 61.10 -46.95 -47.39
C MET A 1 60.62 -46.37 -46.07
N GLU A 2 61.59 -45.96 -45.25
CA GLU A 2 61.38 -45.23 -44.01
C GLU A 2 60.68 -43.88 -44.24
N ALA A 3 59.95 -43.41 -43.22
CA ALA A 3 60.22 -42.10 -42.60
C ALA A 3 59.52 -42.01 -41.22
N GLU A 4 60.29 -41.52 -40.25
CA GLU A 4 60.06 -41.46 -38.80
C GLU A 4 59.22 -40.26 -38.27
N ARG A 5 58.70 -40.42 -37.03
CA ARG A 5 58.53 -39.44 -35.90
C ARG A 5 57.56 -38.24 -36.12
N ARG A 6 56.77 -37.70 -35.17
CA ARG A 6 56.74 -37.60 -33.67
C ARG A 6 55.32 -37.14 -33.21
N PRO A 7 54.98 -37.15 -31.90
CA PRO A 7 53.62 -37.05 -31.36
C PRO A 7 53.16 -35.60 -31.14
N LYS A 8 51.83 -35.37 -31.10
CA LYS A 8 51.25 -34.07 -30.70
C LYS A 8 50.14 -34.22 -29.64
N ASN A 9 50.53 -33.81 -28.43
CA ASN A 9 49.81 -33.14 -27.36
C ASN A 9 48.51 -33.71 -26.78
N CYS A 10 48.58 -33.99 -25.48
CA CYS A 10 47.51 -33.84 -24.51
C CYS A 10 47.03 -32.38 -24.47
N SER A 11 45.72 -32.14 -24.57
CA SER A 11 45.08 -30.94 -24.04
C SER A 11 43.97 -31.33 -23.09
N GLY A 12 44.24 -31.12 -21.79
CA GLY A 12 43.21 -31.06 -20.77
C GLY A 12 42.44 -29.74 -20.83
N GLY A 13 41.27 -29.73 -20.19
CA GLY A 13 40.36 -28.58 -20.04
C GLY A 13 39.29 -28.58 -21.13
N GLU A 14 37.99 -28.58 -20.85
CA GLU A 14 37.28 -28.14 -19.66
C GLU A 14 35.87 -28.79 -19.71
N LEU A 15 35.56 -29.72 -18.79
CA LEU A 15 34.17 -30.10 -18.55
C LEU A 15 33.51 -28.87 -17.93
N ARG A 16 32.96 -27.98 -18.77
CA ARG A 16 32.06 -26.91 -18.32
C ARG A 16 30.94 -27.59 -17.56
N SER A 17 31.03 -27.57 -16.22
CA SER A 17 29.94 -27.99 -15.36
C SER A 17 28.78 -27.05 -15.69
N LYS A 18 27.80 -27.56 -16.43
CA LYS A 18 26.51 -26.88 -16.57
C LYS A 18 26.01 -26.68 -15.15
N LYS A 19 26.09 -25.44 -14.65
CA LYS A 19 25.55 -25.08 -13.34
C LYS A 19 24.11 -25.58 -13.33
N ARG A 20 23.82 -26.58 -12.51
CA ARG A 20 22.46 -27.08 -12.34
C ARG A 20 21.64 -25.90 -11.82
N THR A 21 20.64 -25.49 -12.59
CA THR A 21 19.66 -24.52 -12.12
C THR A 21 18.82 -25.25 -11.08
N TYR A 22 19.11 -25.02 -9.81
CA TYR A 22 18.30 -25.53 -8.71
C TYR A 22 17.04 -24.66 -8.65
N ALA A 23 15.89 -25.25 -8.94
CA ALA A 23 14.60 -24.65 -8.63
C ALA A 23 14.25 -24.99 -7.18
N GLN A 24 13.91 -23.99 -6.39
CA GLN A 24 13.39 -24.17 -5.04
C GLN A 24 11.92 -24.57 -5.13
N PHE A 25 11.59 -25.75 -4.62
CA PHE A 25 10.22 -26.24 -4.54
C PHE A 25 9.74 -26.21 -3.08
N HIS A 26 8.44 -25.98 -2.92
CA HIS A 26 7.75 -25.94 -1.64
C HIS A 26 7.13 -27.32 -1.37
N LEU A 27 7.46 -27.92 -0.23
CA LEU A 27 6.87 -29.19 0.21
C LEU A 27 5.62 -28.90 1.05
N ASP A 28 4.43 -29.16 0.51
CA ASP A 28 3.19 -29.04 1.26
C ASP A 28 3.00 -30.28 2.14
N LEU A 29 3.19 -30.08 3.45
CA LEU A 29 3.03 -31.11 4.48
C LEU A 29 1.75 -30.90 5.32
N GLY A 30 0.75 -30.20 4.80
CA GLY A 30 -0.52 -29.97 5.50
C GLY A 30 -0.43 -28.91 6.61
N GLN A 31 0.54 -28.00 6.53
CA GLN A 31 0.61 -26.84 7.40
C GLN A 31 -0.51 -25.85 7.06
N SER A 32 -1.35 -25.49 8.02
CA SER A 32 -2.55 -24.66 7.81
C SER A 32 -2.26 -23.24 7.29
N ASP A 33 -1.03 -22.76 7.45
CA ASP A 33 -0.59 -21.38 7.13
C ASP A 33 0.51 -21.36 6.04
N PHE A 34 0.66 -22.45 5.29
CA PHE A 34 1.73 -22.63 4.31
C PHE A 34 1.49 -21.87 3.01
N VAL A 35 0.25 -21.87 2.53
CA VAL A 35 -0.11 -21.34 1.21
C VAL A 35 -0.47 -19.86 1.29
N LEU A 36 -1.17 -19.45 2.35
CA LEU A 36 -1.72 -18.11 2.46
C LEU A 36 -1.65 -17.64 3.93
N HIS A 37 -0.66 -16.81 4.23
CA HIS A 37 -0.48 -16.24 5.57
C HIS A 37 -1.15 -14.88 5.68
N THR A 38 -1.98 -14.70 6.71
CA THR A 38 -2.62 -13.42 7.02
C THR A 38 -1.76 -12.62 8.00
N CYS A 39 -1.30 -11.45 7.59
CA CYS A 39 -0.59 -10.54 8.47
C CYS A 39 -1.48 -10.12 9.65
N SER A 40 -1.02 -10.36 10.89
CA SER A 40 -1.75 -9.99 12.11
C SER A 40 -1.92 -8.48 12.33
N VAL A 41 -1.25 -7.68 11.52
CA VAL A 41 -1.15 -6.24 11.71
C VAL A 41 -1.88 -5.46 10.63
N CYS A 42 -1.63 -5.78 9.35
CA CYS A 42 -2.30 -5.13 8.22
C CYS A 42 -3.41 -5.98 7.59
N GLY A 43 -3.64 -7.20 8.07
CA GLY A 43 -4.70 -8.08 7.56
C GLY A 43 -4.49 -8.65 6.15
N MET A 44 -3.44 -8.24 5.44
CA MET A 44 -3.16 -8.72 4.09
C MET A 44 -2.73 -10.19 4.10
N MET A 45 -3.32 -10.98 3.19
CA MET A 45 -2.93 -12.36 2.93
C MET A 45 -1.80 -12.42 1.90
N TYR A 46 -0.75 -13.21 2.14
CA TYR A 46 0.39 -13.39 1.23
C TYR A 46 1.08 -14.75 1.44
N ALA A 47 1.77 -15.26 0.42
CA ALA A 47 2.57 -16.47 0.57
C ALA A 47 3.95 -16.16 1.18
N ARG A 48 4.24 -16.69 2.37
CA ARG A 48 5.58 -16.58 2.98
C ARG A 48 6.60 -17.40 2.19
N GLY A 49 7.79 -16.84 1.96
CA GLY A 49 8.83 -17.49 1.15
C GLY A 49 8.70 -17.28 -0.36
N ASN A 50 7.59 -16.73 -0.85
CA ASN A 50 7.53 -16.16 -2.19
C ASN A 50 8.03 -14.70 -2.14
N GLU A 51 9.18 -14.44 -2.76
CA GLU A 51 9.80 -13.11 -2.73
C GLU A 51 8.90 -12.00 -3.28
N ASP A 52 8.09 -12.29 -4.29
CA ASP A 52 7.25 -11.27 -4.92
C ASP A 52 6.06 -10.92 -4.02
N ASP A 53 5.41 -11.92 -3.44
CA ASP A 53 4.36 -11.73 -2.44
C ASP A 53 4.90 -10.99 -1.20
N GLU A 54 6.10 -11.33 -0.73
CA GLU A 54 6.73 -10.63 0.40
C GLU A 54 7.07 -9.17 0.08
N LYS A 55 7.51 -8.87 -1.15
CA LYS A 55 7.75 -7.50 -1.59
C LYS A 55 6.44 -6.70 -1.61
N VAL A 56 5.37 -7.28 -2.15
CA VAL A 56 4.04 -6.65 -2.17
C VAL A 56 3.53 -6.45 -0.74
N HIS A 57 3.66 -7.45 0.13
CA HIS A 57 3.29 -7.34 1.54
C HIS A 57 4.07 -6.23 2.22
N LYS A 58 5.40 -6.16 2.09
CA LYS A 58 6.22 -5.09 2.71
C LYS A 58 5.79 -3.70 2.25
N ALA A 59 5.51 -3.53 0.96
CA ALA A 59 5.03 -2.27 0.41
C ALA A 59 3.64 -1.88 0.96
N TYR A 60 2.70 -2.83 0.98
CA TYR A 60 1.36 -2.60 1.53
C TYR A 60 1.41 -2.32 3.04
N HIS A 61 2.15 -3.12 3.79
CA HIS A 61 2.31 -2.99 5.25
C HIS A 61 2.88 -1.63 5.64
N LYS A 62 3.85 -1.13 4.88
CA LYS A 62 4.41 0.22 5.06
C LYS A 62 3.35 1.30 4.82
N ASN A 63 2.60 1.19 3.73
CA ASN A 63 1.55 2.16 3.41
C ASN A 63 0.38 2.11 4.41
N TYR A 64 0.04 0.93 4.91
CA TYR A 64 -0.99 0.71 5.90
C TYR A 64 -0.66 1.43 7.22
N PHE A 65 0.56 1.25 7.71
CA PHE A 65 0.98 1.87 8.98
C PHE A 65 1.19 3.36 8.90
N GLU A 66 1.87 3.79 7.86
CA GLU A 66 2.33 5.15 7.79
C GLU A 66 1.25 6.05 7.18
N GLY A 67 0.22 5.50 6.53
CA GLY A 67 -0.82 6.26 5.84
C GLY A 67 -0.34 6.86 4.52
N VAL A 68 -1.24 7.58 3.84
CA VAL A 68 -0.98 8.14 2.51
C VAL A 68 0.00 9.32 2.63
N PRO A 69 1.16 9.30 1.95
CA PRO A 69 2.13 10.40 2.06
C PRO A 69 1.48 11.73 1.64
N PHE A 70 1.51 12.76 2.48
CA PHE A 70 0.85 14.05 2.15
C PHE A 70 1.64 14.87 1.09
N LYS A 71 2.86 14.41 0.73
CA LYS A 71 3.79 15.12 -0.15
C LYS A 71 3.38 15.08 -1.62
N LEU A 72 3.65 16.17 -2.34
CA LEU A 72 3.67 16.20 -3.80
C LEU A 72 5.12 16.13 -4.26
N LEU A 73 5.45 15.17 -5.13
CA LEU A 73 6.73 15.16 -5.83
C LEU A 73 6.66 16.23 -6.93
N ALA A 74 7.14 17.43 -6.63
CA ALA A 74 7.47 18.42 -7.63
C ALA A 74 8.94 18.81 -7.44
N ASN A 75 9.78 18.38 -8.38
CA ASN A 75 11.13 18.88 -8.59
C ASN A 75 12.08 18.69 -7.39
N GLU A 76 12.08 17.50 -6.79
CA GLU A 76 13.03 17.06 -5.74
C GLU A 76 13.04 17.88 -4.44
N VAL A 77 12.15 18.88 -4.32
CA VAL A 77 11.95 19.68 -3.11
C VAL A 77 10.69 19.18 -2.39
N MET A 78 10.85 18.73 -1.15
CA MET A 78 9.74 18.30 -0.30
C MET A 78 8.91 19.51 0.14
N GLN A 79 7.77 19.76 -0.52
CA GLN A 79 6.88 20.85 -0.14
C GLN A 79 5.45 20.35 0.14
N GLY A 80 4.84 20.87 1.22
CA GLY A 80 3.41 20.72 1.49
C GLY A 80 2.56 21.49 0.47
N TRP A 81 1.24 21.45 0.61
CA TRP A 81 0.38 22.26 -0.26
C TRP A 81 0.62 23.74 0.05
N ARG A 82 0.77 24.57 -0.99
CA ARG A 82 1.11 25.99 -0.81
C ARG A 82 0.01 26.78 -0.10
N ASN A 83 -1.25 26.42 -0.37
CA ASN A 83 -2.44 27.03 0.23
C ASN A 83 -3.28 25.92 0.89
N GLU A 84 -3.03 25.67 2.17
CA GLU A 84 -3.81 24.73 2.98
C GLU A 84 -4.88 25.49 3.78
N THR A 85 -6.13 25.04 3.66
CA THR A 85 -7.21 25.50 4.54
C THR A 85 -7.16 24.72 5.85
N VAL A 86 -6.33 25.16 6.80
CA VAL A 86 -6.16 24.49 8.09
C VAL A 86 -7.30 24.87 9.04
N ILE A 87 -8.03 23.86 9.54
CA ILE A 87 -9.19 24.04 10.44
C ILE A 87 -8.79 23.86 11.91
N ALA A 88 -7.83 22.98 12.19
CA ALA A 88 -7.31 22.74 13.53
C ALA A 88 -5.82 22.40 13.49
N LYS A 89 -5.07 22.81 14.53
CA LYS A 89 -3.66 22.48 14.71
C LYS A 89 -3.39 22.02 16.13
N SER A 90 -2.55 21.01 16.27
CA SER A 90 -1.99 20.55 17.54
C SER A 90 -0.67 21.24 17.84
N ALA A 91 -0.29 21.28 19.13
CA ALA A 91 1.03 21.74 19.57
C ALA A 91 2.18 20.89 19.01
N SER A 92 1.92 19.62 18.69
CA SER A 92 2.87 18.70 18.04
C SER A 92 3.17 19.02 16.57
N GLY A 93 2.41 19.93 15.95
CA GLY A 93 2.50 20.23 14.51
C GLY A 93 1.54 19.42 13.64
N ASP A 94 0.78 18.49 14.23
CA ASP A 94 -0.32 17.80 13.55
C ASP A 94 -1.45 18.78 13.21
N ARG A 95 -2.19 18.51 12.15
CA ARG A 95 -3.24 19.44 11.69
C ARG A 95 -4.36 18.76 10.92
N VAL A 96 -5.53 19.37 10.96
CA VAL A 96 -6.68 19.00 10.14
C VAL A 96 -6.86 20.06 9.07
N ILE A 97 -6.91 19.61 7.81
CA ILE A 97 -7.17 20.50 6.67
C ILE A 97 -8.53 20.19 6.06
N LEU A 98 -9.21 21.23 5.59
CA LEU A 98 -10.40 21.10 4.73
C LEU A 98 -9.96 21.13 3.27
N VAL A 99 -10.40 20.15 2.49
CA VAL A 99 -10.20 20.15 1.05
C VAL A 99 -11.33 20.96 0.42
N THR A 100 -10.96 22.11 -0.13
CA THR A 100 -11.83 22.97 -0.95
C THR A 100 -11.66 22.64 -2.43
N ASP A 101 -12.76 22.68 -3.19
CA ASP A 101 -12.84 22.35 -4.63
C ASP A 101 -12.15 23.39 -5.55
N GLU A 102 -11.24 24.19 -5.01
CA GLU A 102 -10.51 25.20 -5.75
C GLU A 102 -9.41 24.54 -6.61
N ASN A 103 -9.81 24.01 -7.77
CA ASN A 103 -9.07 23.79 -9.02
C ASN A 103 -7.64 23.21 -8.98
N SER A 104 -7.16 22.70 -7.85
CA SER A 104 -5.87 22.04 -7.77
C SER A 104 -6.08 20.56 -8.09
N HIS A 105 -5.90 20.20 -9.36
CA HIS A 105 -5.90 18.81 -9.84
C HIS A 105 -5.07 17.88 -8.93
N MET A 106 -3.99 18.41 -8.35
CA MET A 106 -3.13 17.70 -7.40
C MET A 106 -3.83 17.36 -6.08
N ARG A 107 -4.63 18.29 -5.52
CA ARG A 107 -5.42 18.04 -4.30
C ARG A 107 -6.51 17.02 -4.56
N ASN A 108 -7.22 17.15 -5.69
CA ASN A 108 -8.27 16.22 -6.06
C ASN A 108 -7.70 14.81 -6.27
N SER A 109 -6.56 14.67 -6.95
CA SER A 109 -5.89 13.38 -7.09
C SER A 109 -5.53 12.74 -5.74
N LYS A 110 -5.10 13.55 -4.76
CA LYS A 110 -4.71 13.05 -3.45
C LYS A 110 -5.90 12.61 -2.60
N VAL A 111 -6.98 13.37 -2.66
CA VAL A 111 -8.25 12.98 -2.02
C VAL A 111 -8.76 11.69 -2.63
N GLN A 112 -8.72 11.56 -3.96
CA GLN A 112 -9.12 10.33 -4.64
C GLN A 112 -8.27 9.13 -4.22
N GLU A 113 -6.95 9.29 -4.00
CA GLU A 113 -6.10 8.23 -3.47
C GLU A 113 -6.55 7.76 -2.07
N VAL A 114 -6.78 8.71 -1.16
CA VAL A 114 -7.25 8.42 0.20
C VAL A 114 -8.62 7.74 0.19
N ILE A 115 -9.52 8.19 -0.69
CA ILE A 115 -10.88 7.69 -0.77
C ILE A 115 -10.91 6.29 -1.37
N LYS A 116 -10.06 5.99 -2.36
CA LYS A 116 -9.90 4.63 -2.88
C LYS A 116 -9.44 3.65 -1.80
N VAL A 117 -8.54 4.09 -0.90
CA VAL A 117 -8.15 3.28 0.25
C VAL A 117 -9.36 3.04 1.16
N MET A 118 -10.13 4.07 1.50
CA MET A 118 -11.34 3.92 2.32
C MET A 118 -12.41 3.03 1.68
N GLU A 119 -12.69 3.21 0.39
CA GLU A 119 -13.67 2.40 -0.35
C GLU A 119 -13.27 0.93 -0.34
N LYS A 120 -12.00 0.63 -0.59
CA LYS A 120 -11.47 -0.73 -0.54
C LYS A 120 -11.60 -1.37 0.85
N GLU A 121 -11.21 -0.65 1.90
CA GLU A 121 -11.23 -1.17 3.28
C GLU A 121 -12.66 -1.34 3.83
N LEU A 122 -13.61 -0.52 3.37
CA LEU A 122 -15.02 -0.61 3.76
C LEU A 122 -15.86 -1.51 2.84
N GLY A 123 -15.27 -2.01 1.74
CA GLY A 123 -15.96 -2.86 0.76
C GLY A 123 -16.93 -2.11 -0.16
N PHE A 124 -16.76 -0.81 -0.34
CA PHE A 124 -17.51 -0.03 -1.32
C PHE A 124 -16.96 -0.21 -2.74
N GLY A 125 -17.84 -0.06 -3.74
CA GLY A 125 -17.43 0.07 -5.13
C GLY A 125 -16.76 1.43 -5.41
N GLU A 126 -15.99 1.49 -6.50
CA GLU A 126 -15.27 2.70 -6.88
C GLU A 126 -16.22 3.89 -7.10
N GLY A 127 -15.92 5.02 -6.45
CA GLY A 127 -16.65 6.27 -6.64
C GLY A 127 -17.99 6.36 -5.91
N GLN A 128 -18.27 5.46 -4.96
CA GLN A 128 -19.50 5.49 -4.18
C GLN A 128 -19.44 6.44 -2.98
N LEU A 129 -18.23 6.77 -2.48
CA LEU A 129 -18.08 7.48 -1.21
C LEU A 129 -18.07 9.02 -1.35
N LEU A 130 -17.74 9.54 -2.54
CA LEU A 130 -17.64 10.97 -2.82
C LEU A 130 -18.66 11.43 -3.87
N HIS A 131 -19.41 12.47 -3.54
CA HIS A 131 -20.27 13.17 -4.50
C HIS A 131 -20.18 14.70 -4.30
N LYS A 132 -20.87 15.47 -5.15
CA LYS A 132 -20.70 16.93 -5.27
C LYS A 132 -20.94 17.75 -4.00
N LEU A 133 -21.73 17.25 -3.03
CA LEU A 133 -22.05 18.00 -1.80
C LEU A 133 -21.13 17.62 -0.63
N CYS A 134 -20.31 16.58 -0.80
CA CYS A 134 -19.36 16.14 0.21
C CYS A 134 -18.25 17.17 0.41
N LYS A 135 -17.84 17.32 1.67
CA LYS A 135 -16.60 17.99 2.08
C LYS A 135 -15.68 16.96 2.71
N ALA A 136 -14.42 16.95 2.29
CA ALA A 136 -13.41 16.06 2.84
C ALA A 136 -12.47 16.83 3.78
N TYR A 137 -12.23 16.28 4.96
CA TYR A 137 -11.26 16.74 5.93
C TYR A 137 -10.16 15.70 6.06
N LEU A 138 -8.91 16.13 6.04
CA LEU A 138 -7.76 15.24 6.14
C LEU A 138 -6.98 15.56 7.41
N TYR A 139 -6.70 14.54 8.20
CA TYR A 139 -5.81 14.65 9.36
C TYR A 139 -4.39 14.29 8.94
N ILE A 140 -3.47 15.25 9.13
CA ILE A 140 -2.08 15.16 8.73
C ILE A 140 -1.21 15.08 9.97
N SER A 141 -0.43 14.01 10.07
CA SER A 141 0.61 13.83 11.07
C SER A 141 1.92 13.41 10.41
N CYS A 142 3.05 13.96 10.86
CA CYS A 142 4.38 13.64 10.31
C CYS A 142 4.45 13.67 8.77
N GLN A 143 3.78 14.63 8.14
CA GLN A 143 3.68 14.76 6.67
C GLN A 143 2.98 13.57 5.97
N ARG A 144 2.06 12.90 6.67
CA ARG A 144 1.22 11.81 6.17
C ARG A 144 -0.23 12.02 6.53
N ILE A 145 -1.11 11.62 5.62
CA ILE A 145 -2.55 11.59 5.83
C ILE A 145 -2.86 10.29 6.55
N VAL A 146 -3.18 10.43 7.84
CA VAL A 146 -3.44 9.31 8.75
C VAL A 146 -4.93 9.17 9.08
N GLY A 147 -5.75 10.14 8.66
CA GLY A 147 -7.20 10.09 8.82
C GLY A 147 -7.94 10.92 7.79
N CYS A 148 -9.16 10.52 7.48
CA CYS A 148 -10.05 11.19 6.54
C CYS A 148 -11.48 11.20 7.11
N LEU A 149 -12.14 12.34 7.03
CA LEU A 149 -13.55 12.51 7.37
C LEU A 149 -14.25 13.12 6.17
N VAL A 150 -15.29 12.45 5.67
CA VAL A 150 -16.15 12.96 4.60
C VAL A 150 -17.50 13.30 5.21
N THR A 151 -17.96 14.52 4.96
CA THR A 151 -19.24 15.03 5.50
C THR A 151 -20.11 15.52 4.37
N GLU A 152 -21.41 15.27 4.44
CA GLU A 152 -22.42 15.87 3.58
C GLU A 152 -23.50 16.58 4.43
N PRO A 153 -24.16 17.61 3.90
CA PRO A 153 -25.30 18.21 4.58
C PRO A 153 -26.51 17.27 4.54
N ILE A 154 -27.07 16.95 5.70
CA ILE A 154 -28.28 16.13 5.84
C ILE A 154 -29.47 16.95 6.32
N LYS A 155 -30.69 16.51 5.99
CA LYS A 155 -31.94 17.17 6.43
C LYS A 155 -32.53 16.54 7.68
N MET A 156 -32.30 15.25 7.90
CA MET A 156 -32.88 14.46 8.98
C MET A 156 -31.88 13.39 9.44
N ALA A 157 -31.94 13.01 10.71
CA ALA A 157 -31.17 11.91 11.29
C ALA A 157 -32.02 11.18 12.34
N HIS A 158 -31.78 9.89 12.54
CA HIS A 158 -32.51 9.07 13.50
C HIS A 158 -31.59 8.63 14.64
N LYS A 159 -32.13 8.61 15.87
CA LYS A 159 -31.40 8.10 17.03
C LYS A 159 -31.29 6.57 16.91
N VAL A 160 -30.06 6.05 16.94
CA VAL A 160 -29.82 4.61 17.02
C VAL A 160 -30.18 4.12 18.43
N ILE A 161 -31.06 3.13 18.52
CA ILE A 161 -31.41 2.48 19.78
C ILE A 161 -30.54 1.21 19.89
N PRO A 162 -29.67 1.10 20.91
CA PRO A 162 -28.81 -0.06 21.07
C PRO A 162 -29.63 -1.32 21.35
N CYS A 163 -29.20 -2.45 20.78
CA CYS A 163 -29.92 -3.73 20.84
C CYS A 163 -30.14 -4.25 22.27
N SER A 164 -29.32 -3.82 23.23
CA SER A 164 -29.47 -4.15 24.66
C SER A 164 -30.72 -3.57 25.33
N ALA A 165 -31.54 -2.80 24.61
CA ALA A 165 -32.78 -2.21 25.11
C ALA A 165 -34.00 -3.15 24.99
N PHE A 166 -33.84 -4.35 24.39
CA PHE A 166 -34.89 -5.35 24.32
C PHE A 166 -34.58 -6.51 25.28
N PRO A 167 -35.24 -6.59 26.46
CA PRO A 167 -35.20 -7.80 27.25
C PRO A 167 -35.89 -8.93 26.46
N ASN A 168 -35.22 -10.09 26.41
CA ASN A 168 -35.77 -11.33 25.86
C ASN A 168 -37.05 -11.76 26.59
#